data_AF-A0A925TJI7-F1
#
_entry.id   AF-A0A925TJI7-F1
#
_cell.length_a   1.000
_cell.length_b   1.000
_cell.length_c   1.000
_cell.angle_alpha   90.00
_cell.angle_beta   90.00
_cell.angle_gamma   90.00
#
_symmetry.space_group_name_H-M   'P 1'
#
loop_
_entity.id
_entity.type
_entity.pdbx_description
1 polymer ?
#
loop_
_entity_poly.entity_id
_entity_poly.type
_entity_poly.pdbx_seq_one_letter_code
_entity_poly.pdbx_strand_id
1 'polypeptide(L)'
;MKSLRLHLTFLAALLTNLSGQSVFTESFTGTTVSGWQFGGNYTPNLTANTIDTPGDGWLRLTDNANNRATYALLDTQIFSVNAQISISMDYAFYNGSGADGISFFLVDGSTTAGSFDTGSYG
;
A
#
# COMPACT_ATOMS: atom_id res chain seq x y z
N MET A 1 50.32 -14.23 -33.62
CA MET A 1 50.14 -13.53 -32.33
C MET A 1 48.90 -14.09 -31.65
N LYS A 2 48.97 -14.29 -30.32
CA LYS A 2 48.08 -15.13 -29.51
C LYS A 2 46.64 -14.58 -29.42
N SER A 3 45.65 -15.45 -29.58
CA SER A 3 44.24 -15.17 -29.31
C SER A 3 43.98 -15.24 -27.80
N LEU A 4 43.38 -14.19 -27.24
CA LEU A 4 42.93 -14.13 -25.84
C LEU A 4 41.41 -14.33 -25.81
N ARG A 5 40.94 -15.42 -25.19
CA ARG A 5 39.51 -15.66 -24.94
C ARG A 5 39.19 -15.29 -23.49
N LEU A 6 38.46 -14.20 -23.29
CA LEU A 6 37.91 -13.82 -21.99
C LEU A 6 36.66 -14.67 -21.72
N HIS A 7 36.77 -15.69 -20.88
CA HIS A 7 35.59 -16.39 -20.33
C HIS A 7 35.11 -15.61 -19.13
N LEU A 8 34.07 -14.81 -19.33
CA LEU A 8 33.37 -14.11 -18.27
C LEU A 8 32.13 -14.92 -17.90
N THR A 9 32.22 -15.77 -16.89
CA THR A 9 31.05 -16.42 -16.30
C THR A 9 30.34 -15.39 -15.41
N PHE A 10 29.43 -14.61 -16.00
CA PHE A 10 28.53 -13.75 -15.25
C PHE A 10 27.36 -14.62 -14.77
N LEU A 11 27.35 -15.01 -13.49
CA LEU A 11 26.12 -15.45 -12.84
C LEU A 11 25.31 -14.18 -12.54
N ALA A 12 24.67 -13.63 -13.57
CA ALA A 12 23.59 -12.69 -13.37
C ALA A 12 22.43 -13.48 -12.76
N ALA A 13 22.13 -13.26 -11.48
CA ALA A 13 20.80 -13.56 -10.97
C ALA A 13 19.84 -12.77 -11.87
N LEU A 14 19.14 -13.50 -12.72
CA LEU A 14 18.21 -12.97 -13.67
C LEU A 14 17.03 -12.38 -12.89
N LEU A 15 17.10 -11.09 -12.56
CA LEU A 15 15.91 -10.29 -12.25
C LEU A 15 15.14 -10.07 -13.55
N THR A 16 14.61 -11.15 -14.13
CA THR A 16 13.50 -11.02 -15.05
C THR A 16 12.34 -10.50 -14.23
N ASN A 17 11.96 -9.25 -14.44
CA ASN A 17 10.57 -8.88 -14.28
C ASN A 17 9.80 -9.88 -15.16
N LEU A 18 9.11 -10.84 -14.56
CA LEU A 18 8.11 -11.60 -15.29
C LEU A 18 7.19 -10.55 -15.90
N SER A 19 7.10 -10.51 -17.22
CA SER A 19 6.09 -9.72 -17.92
C SER A 19 4.72 -10.25 -17.48
N GLY A 20 4.15 -9.66 -16.41
CA GLY A 20 2.92 -10.11 -15.76
C GLY A 20 2.86 -9.95 -14.25
N GLN A 21 3.97 -9.70 -13.53
CA GLN A 21 3.91 -9.39 -12.10
C GLN A 21 3.68 -7.89 -11.86
N SER A 22 2.54 -7.53 -11.28
CA SER A 22 2.30 -6.18 -10.76
C SER A 22 2.83 -6.06 -9.34
N VAL A 23 3.78 -5.16 -9.11
CA VAL A 23 4.30 -4.83 -7.78
C VAL A 23 3.88 -3.41 -7.44
N PHE A 24 3.21 -3.26 -6.31
CA PHE A 24 2.84 -1.97 -5.76
C PHE A 24 3.56 -1.78 -4.44
N THR A 25 4.24 -0.64 -4.30
CA THR A 25 4.97 -0.28 -3.08
C THR A 25 4.63 1.16 -2.76
N GLU A 26 4.05 1.36 -1.59
CA GLU A 26 3.83 2.68 -1.00
C GLU A 26 4.21 2.60 0.47
N SER A 27 5.10 3.49 0.89
CA SER A 27 5.59 3.55 2.27
C SER A 27 4.67 4.37 3.17
N PHE A 28 3.92 5.31 2.59
CA PHE A 28 3.11 6.31 3.29
C PHE A 28 3.91 7.25 4.23
N THR A 29 5.24 7.26 4.10
CA THR A 29 6.13 8.08 4.94
C THR A 29 6.25 9.54 4.47
N GLY A 30 5.89 9.81 3.22
CA GLY A 30 5.96 11.12 2.58
C GLY A 30 4.71 11.98 2.78
N THR A 31 4.71 13.18 2.18
CA THR A 31 3.60 14.15 2.24
C THR A 31 2.54 13.94 1.16
N THR A 32 2.81 13.08 0.19
CA THR A 32 1.92 12.74 -0.93
C THR A 32 1.96 11.25 -1.21
N VAL A 33 0.89 10.72 -1.78
CA VAL A 33 0.79 9.34 -2.27
C VAL A 33 0.36 9.34 -3.73
N SER A 34 0.72 8.29 -4.47
CA SER A 34 0.30 8.11 -5.86
C SER A 34 -0.51 6.83 -6.02
N GLY A 35 -1.64 6.90 -6.72
CA GLY A 35 -2.51 5.75 -6.99
C GLY A 35 -3.44 5.34 -5.84
N TRP A 36 -3.25 5.91 -4.65
CA TRP A 36 -4.10 5.67 -3.48
C TRP A 36 -5.15 6.75 -3.31
N GLN A 37 -6.39 6.33 -3.07
CA GLN A 37 -7.52 7.18 -2.75
C GLN A 37 -7.96 6.94 -1.31
N PHE A 38 -8.19 8.01 -0.56
CA PHE A 38 -8.60 7.96 0.84
C PHE A 38 -10.06 8.37 0.97
N GLY A 39 -10.80 7.71 1.87
CA GLY A 39 -12.19 8.06 2.12
C GLY A 39 -12.77 7.42 3.37
N GLY A 40 -14.10 7.48 3.48
CA GLY A 40 -14.87 7.11 4.65
C GLY A 40 -15.56 8.30 5.30
N ASN A 41 -15.97 8.17 6.56
CA ASN A 41 -16.62 9.26 7.30
C ASN A 41 -15.65 10.28 7.91
N TYR A 42 -14.36 10.00 7.78
CA TYR A 42 -13.23 10.84 8.15
C TYR A 42 -12.20 10.71 7.03
N THR A 43 -11.37 11.73 6.83
CA THR A 43 -10.32 11.70 5.80
C THR A 43 -9.01 11.23 6.45
N PRO A 44 -8.50 10.03 6.10
CA PRO A 44 -7.16 9.62 6.48
C PRO A 44 -6.11 10.67 6.15
N ASN A 45 -5.07 10.76 6.98
CA ASN A 45 -4.01 11.73 6.78
C ASN A 45 -2.64 11.04 6.74
N LEU A 46 -1.75 11.54 5.89
CA LEU A 46 -0.33 11.26 6.00
C LEU A 46 0.20 12.10 7.15
N THR A 47 0.78 11.46 8.17
CA THR A 47 1.26 12.17 9.36
C THR A 47 2.44 13.07 9.07
N ALA A 48 3.17 12.85 7.97
CA ALA A 48 4.20 13.77 7.46
C ALA A 48 3.67 15.17 7.10
N ASN A 49 2.36 15.33 6.93
CA ASN A 49 1.72 16.63 6.70
C ASN A 49 1.34 17.35 7.99
N THR A 50 1.47 16.71 9.16
CA THR A 50 0.90 17.22 10.42
C THR A 50 1.83 17.06 11.63
N ILE A 51 2.32 15.84 11.89
CA ILE A 51 2.99 15.45 13.14
C ILE A 51 4.44 15.03 12.88
N ASP A 52 4.67 14.25 11.82
CA ASP A 52 5.97 13.64 11.53
C ASP A 52 6.75 14.43 10.47
N THR A 53 8.06 14.21 10.43
CA THR A 53 8.90 14.75 9.34
C THR A 53 8.70 13.89 8.08
N PRO A 54 8.70 14.47 6.87
CA PRO A 54 8.64 13.68 5.63
C PRO A 54 9.74 12.62 5.56
N GLY A 55 9.36 11.36 5.37
CA GLY A 55 10.24 10.19 5.42
C GLY A 55 10.09 9.35 6.70
N ASP A 56 9.52 9.93 7.76
CA ASP A 56 9.28 9.26 9.05
C ASP A 56 7.78 9.08 9.35
N GLY A 57 6.91 9.51 8.43
CA GLY A 57 5.46 9.49 8.61
C GLY A 57 4.80 8.12 8.41
N TRP A 58 3.48 8.12 8.61
CA TRP A 58 2.58 6.98 8.43
C TRP A 58 1.29 7.44 7.76
N LEU A 59 0.62 6.52 7.07
CA LEU A 59 -0.80 6.69 6.80
C LEU A 59 -1.59 6.45 8.08
N ARG A 60 -2.20 7.50 8.62
CA ARG A 60 -3.13 7.40 9.75
C ARG A 60 -4.55 7.27 9.22
N LEU A 61 -5.13 6.08 9.38
CA LEU A 61 -6.51 5.79 8.97
C LEU A 61 -7.54 6.45 9.88
N THR A 62 -7.31 6.42 11.20
CA THR A 62 -8.24 6.95 12.20
C THR A 62 -7.53 7.84 13.21
N ASP A 63 -8.22 8.88 13.68
CA ASP A 63 -7.78 9.68 14.82
C ASP A 63 -8.29 9.12 16.16
N ASN A 64 -8.02 9.82 17.26
CA ASN A 64 -8.44 9.39 18.59
C ASN A 64 -9.90 9.73 18.90
N ALA A 65 -10.63 10.33 17.96
CA ALA A 65 -12.06 10.55 18.15
C ALA A 65 -12.82 9.25 17.88
N ASN A 66 -14.04 9.19 18.42
CA ASN A 66 -14.91 8.04 18.25
C ASN A 66 -15.46 7.98 16.82
N ASN A 67 -15.96 6.80 16.45
CA ASN A 67 -16.76 6.58 15.24
C ASN A 67 -15.99 6.93 13.95
N ARG A 68 -14.77 6.39 13.80
CA ARG A 68 -13.94 6.56 12.60
C ARG A 68 -13.95 5.30 11.76
N ALA A 69 -14.56 5.37 10.59
CA ALA A 69 -14.56 4.31 9.59
C ALA A 69 -13.98 4.87 8.29
N THR A 70 -12.80 4.41 7.92
CA THR A 70 -12.03 4.95 6.79
C THR A 70 -11.35 3.86 5.99
N TYR A 71 -10.88 4.24 4.81
CA TYR A 71 -10.13 3.36 3.92
C TYR A 71 -9.03 4.10 3.19
N ALA A 72 -8.05 3.31 2.74
CA ALA A 72 -7.16 3.66 1.64
C ALA A 72 -7.30 2.58 0.56
N LEU A 73 -7.69 2.99 -0.64
CA LEU A 73 -7.93 2.12 -1.78
C LEU A 73 -6.88 2.42 -2.85
N LEU A 74 -6.11 1.41 -3.23
CA LEU A 74 -5.30 1.48 -4.43
C LEU A 74 -6.24 1.41 -5.64
N ASP A 75 -6.45 2.54 -6.31
CA ASP A 75 -7.37 2.67 -7.44
C ASP A 75 -6.69 2.22 -8.74
N THR A 76 -6.24 0.96 -8.73
CA THR A 76 -5.61 0.30 -9.87
C THR A 76 -6.06 -1.14 -9.91
N GLN A 77 -6.58 -1.56 -11.07
CA GLN A 77 -7.01 -2.93 -11.26
C GLN A 77 -5.81 -3.89 -11.18
N ILE A 78 -5.92 -4.89 -10.32
CA ILE A 78 -4.96 -5.98 -10.21
C ILE A 78 -5.56 -7.21 -10.90
N PHE A 79 -4.90 -7.70 -11.94
CA PHE A 79 -5.30 -8.95 -12.61
C PHE A 79 -4.92 -10.14 -11.74
N SER A 80 -5.90 -10.77 -11.10
CA SER A 80 -5.69 -11.84 -10.11
C SER A 80 -5.95 -13.26 -10.63
N VAL A 81 -6.48 -13.42 -11.85
CA VAL A 81 -6.79 -14.74 -12.41
C VAL A 81 -5.50 -15.56 -12.54
N ASN A 82 -5.45 -16.69 -11.82
CA ASN A 82 -4.27 -17.56 -11.71
C ASN A 82 -3.01 -16.86 -11.17
N ALA A 83 -3.16 -15.72 -10.48
CA ALA A 83 -2.05 -15.01 -9.86
C ALA A 83 -1.87 -15.42 -8.39
N GLN A 84 -0.63 -15.40 -7.92
CA GLN A 84 -0.33 -15.38 -6.50
C GLN A 84 -0.33 -13.93 -6.01
N ILE A 85 -1.08 -13.65 -4.94
CA ILE A 85 -1.07 -12.34 -4.28
C ILE A 85 -0.23 -12.48 -3.01
N SER A 86 0.79 -11.63 -2.88
CA SER A 86 1.59 -11.48 -1.67
C SER A 86 1.45 -10.05 -1.19
N ILE A 87 1.11 -9.89 0.09
CA ILE A 87 0.94 -8.59 0.73
C ILE A 87 1.83 -8.56 1.97
N SER A 88 2.57 -7.48 2.12
CA SER A 88 3.35 -7.17 3.31
C SER A 88 3.02 -5.75 3.71
N MET A 89 2.79 -5.54 5.01
CA MET A 89 2.42 -4.25 5.56
C MET A 89 3.01 -4.12 6.97
N ASP A 90 3.58 -2.96 7.24
CA ASP A 90 3.90 -2.52 8.59
C ASP A 90 2.68 -1.77 9.14
N TYR A 91 2.24 -2.13 10.35
CA TYR A 91 1.07 -1.51 10.97
C TYR A 91 1.29 -1.31 12.47
N ALA A 92 0.63 -0.30 13.02
CA ALA A 92 0.63 -0.03 14.45
C ALA A 92 -0.74 0.48 14.89
N PHE A 93 -1.15 0.06 16.09
CA PHE A 93 -2.25 0.69 16.84
C PHE A 93 -1.63 1.50 17.97
N TYR A 94 -1.98 2.77 18.08
CA TYR A 94 -1.40 3.66 19.07
C TYR A 94 -2.41 4.67 19.60
N ASN A 95 -2.16 5.18 20.82
CA ASN A 95 -2.94 6.24 21.47
C ASN A 95 -4.47 6.02 21.57
N GLY A 96 -4.95 4.76 21.53
CA GLY A 96 -6.35 4.38 21.72
C GLY A 96 -6.58 3.40 22.87
N SER A 97 -7.82 2.98 23.10
CA SER A 97 -8.21 2.05 24.17
C SER A 97 -8.31 0.57 23.74
N GLY A 98 -8.02 0.25 22.47
CA GLY A 98 -7.88 -1.14 22.00
C GLY A 98 -8.96 -1.68 21.06
N ALA A 99 -9.80 -0.82 20.46
CA ALA A 99 -10.79 -1.17 19.43
C ALA A 99 -10.83 -0.05 18.35
N ASP A 100 -11.34 -0.25 17.14
CA ASP A 100 -12.05 -1.44 16.61
C ASP A 100 -11.17 -2.39 15.78
N GLY A 101 -10.22 -1.87 14.99
CA GLY A 101 -9.26 -2.68 14.23
C GLY A 101 -8.99 -2.17 12.82
N ILE A 102 -8.33 -3.02 12.02
CA ILE A 102 -8.05 -2.80 10.60
C ILE A 102 -8.37 -4.08 9.81
N SER A 103 -8.86 -3.91 8.58
CA SER A 103 -9.09 -5.01 7.64
C SER A 103 -8.33 -4.72 6.35
N PHE A 104 -7.73 -5.77 5.78
CA PHE A 104 -7.26 -5.77 4.40
C PHE A 104 -8.30 -6.45 3.52
N PHE A 105 -8.55 -5.92 2.32
CA PHE A 105 -9.54 -6.45 1.40
C PHE A 105 -9.07 -6.34 -0.04
N LEU A 106 -9.63 -7.20 -0.89
CA LEU A 106 -9.60 -7.08 -2.34
C LEU A 106 -11.04 -6.86 -2.79
N VAL A 107 -11.25 -5.89 -3.67
CA VAL A 107 -12.56 -5.62 -4.28
C VAL A 107 -12.54 -5.91 -5.77
N ASP A 108 -13.72 -6.02 -6.36
CA ASP A 108 -13.86 -6.10 -7.81
C ASP A 108 -13.19 -4.88 -8.47
N GLY A 109 -12.47 -5.09 -9.58
CA GLY A 109 -11.72 -4.04 -10.28
C GLY A 109 -12.59 -2.92 -10.86
N SER A 110 -13.91 -3.10 -10.92
CA SER A 110 -14.87 -2.04 -11.23
C SER A 110 -15.24 -1.14 -10.03
N THR A 111 -14.81 -1.52 -8.82
CA THR A 111 -15.02 -0.71 -7.61
C THR A 111 -14.02 0.43 -7.58
N THR A 112 -14.52 1.65 -7.68
CA THR A 112 -13.74 2.88 -7.51
C THR A 112 -13.86 3.42 -6.10
N ALA A 113 -13.01 4.38 -5.72
CA ALA A 113 -13.12 5.08 -4.43
C ALA A 113 -14.49 5.72 -4.22
N GLY A 114 -15.11 6.27 -5.27
CA GLY A 114 -16.45 6.88 -5.18
C GLY A 114 -17.59 5.88 -4.92
N SER A 115 -17.35 4.58 -5.16
CA SER A 115 -18.32 3.50 -4.94
C SER A 115 -17.99 2.59 -3.76
N PHE A 116 -16.78 2.70 -3.20
CA PHE A 116 -16.36 1.87 -2.08
C PHE A 116 -16.96 2.39 -0.76
N ASP A 117 -17.53 1.48 0.03
CA ASP A 117 -18.09 1.75 1.35
C ASP A 117 -17.36 0.91 2.40
N THR A 118 -16.88 1.58 3.45
CA THR A 118 -16.25 0.94 4.63
C THR A 118 -17.24 0.24 5.53
N GLY A 119 -18.54 0.45 5.32
CA GLY A 119 -19.58 0.09 6.26
C GLY A 119 -19.62 1.04 7.46
N SER A 120 -20.11 0.52 8.59
CA SER A 120 -20.26 1.28 9.84
C SER A 120 -18.98 1.32 10.67
N TYR A 121 -18.97 2.18 11.68
CA TYR A 121 -18.08 2.12 12.84
C TYR A 121 -18.70 1.26 13.97
N GLY A 122 -17.85 0.79 14.90
CA GLY A 122 -18.24 0.08 16.12
C GLY A 122 -18.74 1.00 17.23
#